data_AF-A0A1H7HLA4-F1
#
_entry.id   AF-A0A1H7HLA4-F1
#
_cell.length_a   1.000
_cell.length_b   1.000
_cell.length_c   1.000
_cell.angle_alpha   90.00
_cell.angle_beta   90.00
_cell.angle_gamma   90.00
#
_symmetry.space_group_name_H-M   'P 1'
#
loop_
_entity.id
_entity.type
_entity.pdbx_description
1 polymer ?
#
loop_
_entity_poly.entity_id
_entity_poly.type
_entity_poly.pdbx_seq_one_letter_code
_entity_poly.pdbx_strand_id
1 'polypeptide(L)'
;MTEDRPQSPAQLLAEAAAVARRTRAARPGFWFPLVLFGLLVIGAAPWYSLAQPDCPRTGTVTVCSFAGVEEPPNSLGVPLYWLFAVLLGYAATLAYYRLHASHVGVAGRVWPYLATGSALLAVTLLATPAVSLRLLQGRVVTTDDLAIRGMTPLLALAAGLFVLARLERSLPLAGFAVLFLVVALVANLYDVENQSPRIGWTPSAQWQLLPNLWLAGGTLLLGGLGFGLVRLLRGRARLQQGRPA
;
A
#
# COMPACT_ATOMS: atom_id res chain seq x y z
N MET A 1 41.25 -8.98 -41.65
CA MET A 1 42.04 -9.24 -40.43
C MET A 1 41.82 -8.06 -39.50
N THR A 2 40.89 -8.19 -38.56
CA THR A 2 40.53 -7.12 -37.61
C THR A 2 41.43 -7.19 -36.37
N GLU A 3 42.01 -6.06 -35.96
CA GLU A 3 42.72 -5.96 -34.68
C GLU A 3 41.75 -6.25 -33.52
N ASP A 4 41.94 -7.37 -32.82
CA ASP A 4 41.35 -7.56 -31.50
C ASP A 4 42.17 -6.74 -30.48
N ARG A 5 41.87 -5.45 -30.37
CA ARG A 5 42.53 -4.58 -29.39
C ARG A 5 42.06 -4.98 -27.99
N PRO A 6 42.98 -5.32 -27.07
CA PRO A 6 42.60 -5.74 -25.73
C PRO A 6 41.84 -4.62 -25.01
N GLN A 7 40.53 -4.81 -24.85
CA GLN A 7 39.66 -3.86 -24.15
C GLN A 7 40.19 -3.69 -22.73
N SER A 8 40.54 -2.46 -22.36
CA SER A 8 41.14 -2.22 -21.04
C SER A 8 40.15 -2.63 -19.94
N PRO A 9 40.62 -3.18 -18.80
CA PRO A 9 39.72 -3.55 -17.69
C PRO A 9 38.83 -2.39 -17.23
N ALA A 10 39.32 -1.14 -17.35
CA ALA A 10 38.55 0.06 -17.07
C ALA A 10 37.36 0.26 -18.03
N GLN A 11 37.50 -0.05 -19.32
CA GLN A 11 36.39 0.01 -20.29
C GLN A 11 35.35 -1.07 -20.01
N LEU A 12 35.77 -2.33 -19.80
CA LEU A 12 34.87 -3.43 -19.43
C LEU A 12 34.12 -3.14 -18.12
N LEU A 13 34.79 -2.59 -17.11
CA LEU A 13 34.14 -2.17 -15.86
C LEU A 13 33.22 -0.95 -16.06
N ALA A 14 33.57 0.00 -16.93
CA ALA A 14 32.72 1.15 -17.25
C ALA A 14 31.44 0.72 -17.98
N GLU A 15 31.53 -0.22 -18.93
CA GLU A 15 30.39 -0.81 -19.61
C GLU A 15 29.54 -1.66 -18.67
N ALA A 16 30.14 -2.56 -17.88
CA ALA A 16 29.43 -3.33 -16.86
C ALA A 16 28.70 -2.41 -15.86
N ALA A 17 29.34 -1.31 -15.44
CA ALA A 17 28.71 -0.30 -14.59
C ALA A 17 27.63 0.50 -15.34
N ALA A 18 27.78 0.77 -16.64
CA ALA A 18 26.75 1.42 -17.46
C ALA A 18 25.52 0.51 -17.63
N VAL A 19 25.72 -0.78 -17.95
CA VAL A 19 24.67 -1.80 -18.00
C VAL A 19 23.99 -1.96 -16.63
N ALA A 20 24.76 -2.07 -15.54
CA ALA A 20 24.22 -2.13 -14.18
C ALA A 20 23.44 -0.87 -13.78
N ARG A 21 23.81 0.32 -14.28
CA ARG A 21 23.03 1.55 -14.12
C ARG A 21 21.76 1.52 -14.97
N ARG A 22 21.84 1.08 -16.24
CA ARG A 22 20.68 0.94 -17.16
C ARG A 22 19.65 -0.07 -16.65
N THR A 23 20.06 -1.17 -16.01
CA THR A 23 19.17 -2.20 -15.43
C THR A 23 18.59 -1.78 -14.09
N ARG A 24 19.36 -1.17 -13.18
CA ARG A 24 18.81 -0.55 -11.95
C ARG A 24 17.78 0.51 -12.28
N ALA A 25 18.06 1.41 -13.23
CA ALA A 25 17.13 2.43 -13.70
C ALA A 25 15.89 1.88 -14.44
N ALA A 26 15.86 0.57 -14.75
CA ALA A 26 14.72 -0.12 -15.34
C ALA A 26 13.84 -0.88 -14.31
N ARG A 27 14.10 -0.74 -13.00
CA ARG A 27 13.31 -1.37 -11.92
C ARG A 27 12.39 -0.38 -11.15
N PRO A 28 11.32 0.16 -11.74
CA PRO A 28 10.15 0.63 -10.99
C PRO A 28 9.12 -0.51 -10.89
N GLY A 29 9.32 -1.44 -9.96
CA GLY A 29 8.39 -2.57 -9.74
C GLY A 29 7.06 -2.14 -9.12
N PHE A 30 7.07 -0.99 -8.45
CA PHE A 30 6.10 -0.57 -7.41
C PHE A 30 4.71 -0.27 -7.96
N TRP A 31 4.57 -0.11 -9.27
CA TRP A 31 3.29 0.10 -9.95
C TRP A 31 2.28 -1.01 -9.61
N PHE A 32 2.70 -2.29 -9.61
CA PHE A 32 1.79 -3.42 -9.40
C PHE A 32 1.31 -3.52 -7.95
N PRO A 33 2.18 -3.52 -6.91
CA PRO A 33 1.73 -3.48 -5.52
C PRO A 33 0.83 -2.27 -5.21
N LEU A 34 1.15 -1.08 -5.74
CA LEU A 34 0.34 0.11 -5.51
C LEU A 34 -1.06 0.01 -6.14
N VAL A 35 -1.18 -0.47 -7.38
CA VAL A 35 -2.49 -0.74 -7.99
C VAL A 35 -3.24 -1.81 -7.22
N LEU A 36 -2.59 -2.92 -6.87
CA LEU A 36 -3.21 -4.05 -6.16
C LEU A 36 -3.73 -3.64 -4.77
N PHE A 37 -2.92 -2.98 -3.95
CA PHE A 37 -3.37 -2.51 -2.64
C PHE A 37 -4.39 -1.37 -2.76
N GLY A 38 -4.33 -0.51 -3.78
CA GLY A 38 -5.37 0.48 -4.06
C GLY A 38 -6.73 -0.15 -4.37
N LEU A 39 -6.75 -1.22 -5.17
CA LEU A 39 -7.96 -2.01 -5.44
C LEU A 39 -8.49 -2.71 -4.18
N LEU A 40 -7.61 -3.20 -3.29
CA LEU A 40 -8.01 -3.80 -2.01
C LEU A 40 -8.59 -2.76 -1.04
N VAL A 41 -8.03 -1.56 -0.94
CA VAL A 41 -8.61 -0.48 -0.10
C VAL A 41 -10.03 -0.12 -0.56
N ILE A 42 -10.27 0.03 -1.86
CA ILE A 42 -11.62 0.31 -2.39
C ILE A 42 -12.52 -0.93 -2.24
N GLY A 43 -11.97 -2.13 -2.45
CA GLY A 43 -12.66 -3.42 -2.27
C GLY A 43 -13.08 -3.73 -0.83
N ALA A 44 -12.58 -2.99 0.17
CA ALA A 44 -13.05 -3.07 1.55
C ALA A 44 -14.45 -2.46 1.75
N ALA A 45 -14.90 -1.57 0.85
CA ALA A 45 -16.12 -0.79 1.05
C ALA A 45 -17.40 -1.59 1.35
N PRO A 46 -17.68 -2.75 0.72
CA PRO A 46 -18.84 -3.57 1.08
C PRO A 46 -18.79 -4.07 2.53
N TRP A 47 -17.61 -4.40 3.04
CA TRP A 47 -17.44 -4.88 4.42
C TRP A 47 -17.68 -3.77 5.44
N TYR A 48 -17.16 -2.56 5.20
CA TYR A 48 -17.49 -1.39 6.04
C TYR A 48 -18.98 -1.00 5.95
N SER A 49 -19.67 -1.28 4.84
CA SER A 49 -21.12 -1.03 4.72
C SER A 49 -22.01 -2.04 5.44
N LEU A 50 -21.47 -3.23 5.73
CA LEU A 50 -22.12 -4.27 6.52
C LEU A 50 -21.79 -4.13 8.02
N ALA A 51 -20.58 -3.71 8.36
CA ALA A 51 -20.17 -3.36 9.72
C ALA A 51 -20.65 -1.93 10.08
N GLN A 52 -21.98 -1.73 10.07
CA GLN A 52 -22.58 -0.42 10.37
C GLN A 52 -22.19 0.06 11.77
N PRO A 53 -21.91 1.36 11.96
CA PRO A 53 -21.70 1.92 13.28
C PRO A 53 -23.01 1.86 14.07
N ASP A 54 -22.98 1.24 15.24
CA ASP A 54 -24.07 1.40 16.21
C ASP A 54 -24.07 2.85 16.67
N CYS A 55 -25.18 3.55 16.43
CA CYS A 55 -25.36 4.98 16.73
C CYS A 55 -26.42 5.20 17.83
N PRO A 56 -26.20 4.75 19.08
CA PRO A 56 -27.11 5.01 20.18
C PRO A 56 -27.32 6.51 20.41
N ARG A 57 -28.58 6.88 20.69
CA ARG A 57 -28.94 8.23 21.14
C ARG A 57 -28.87 8.31 22.66
N THR A 58 -27.88 9.04 23.15
CA THR A 58 -27.70 9.32 24.58
C THR A 58 -28.26 10.70 24.87
N GLY A 59 -29.58 10.76 25.12
CA GLY A 59 -30.31 12.02 25.24
C GLY A 59 -30.42 12.76 23.90
N THR A 60 -29.93 14.01 23.84
CA THR A 60 -29.90 14.83 22.62
C THR A 60 -28.69 14.55 21.72
N VAL A 61 -27.69 13.81 22.20
CA VAL A 61 -26.47 13.49 21.44
C VAL A 61 -26.62 12.12 20.79
N THR A 62 -26.37 12.02 19.49
CA THR A 62 -26.12 10.73 18.83
C THR A 62 -24.63 10.47 18.89
N VAL A 63 -24.22 9.38 19.55
CA VAL A 63 -22.83 8.90 19.54
C VAL A 63 -22.79 7.71 18.61
N CYS A 64 -21.86 7.69 17.65
CA CYS A 64 -21.68 6.56 16.73
C CYS A 64 -20.36 5.87 17.04
N SER A 65 -20.42 4.61 17.45
CA SER A 65 -19.22 3.78 17.58
C SER A 65 -18.92 3.15 16.22
N PHE A 66 -17.87 3.66 15.57
CA PHE A 66 -17.38 3.07 14.33
C PHE A 66 -16.62 1.78 14.63
N ALA A 67 -16.67 0.83 13.68
CA ALA A 67 -15.87 -0.38 13.75
C ALA A 67 -14.39 -0.02 14.02
N GLY A 68 -13.78 -0.61 15.03
CA GLY A 68 -12.39 -0.32 15.44
C GLY A 68 -12.22 0.05 16.92
N VAL A 69 -13.22 0.66 17.57
CA VAL A 69 -13.19 0.93 19.02
C VAL A 69 -14.15 -0.01 19.76
N GLU A 70 -15.41 -0.04 19.34
CA GLU A 70 -16.44 -0.95 19.85
C GLU A 70 -17.07 -1.71 18.66
N GLU A 71 -16.35 -2.70 18.12
CA GLU A 71 -16.99 -3.63 17.17
C GLU A 71 -18.09 -4.43 17.90
N PRO A 72 -19.36 -4.43 17.44
CA PRO A 72 -20.35 -5.36 17.95
C PRO A 72 -19.84 -6.80 17.71
N PRO A 73 -20.08 -7.75 18.65
CA PRO A 73 -19.34 -9.03 18.76
C PRO A 73 -19.50 -10.02 17.58
N ASN A 74 -20.13 -9.58 16.50
CA ASN A 74 -20.51 -10.29 15.29
C ASN A 74 -19.98 -9.63 13.99
N SER A 75 -19.25 -8.50 14.04
CA SER A 75 -18.73 -7.79 12.84
C SER A 75 -17.40 -8.31 12.26
N LEU A 76 -17.04 -9.58 12.50
CA LEU A 76 -15.76 -10.19 12.07
C LEU A 76 -15.39 -10.02 10.58
N GLY A 77 -16.33 -9.64 9.73
CA GLY A 77 -16.12 -9.40 8.30
C GLY A 77 -15.03 -8.39 7.97
N VAL A 78 -14.92 -7.25 8.67
CA VAL A 78 -13.88 -6.24 8.38
C VAL A 78 -12.48 -6.73 8.79
N PRO A 79 -12.24 -7.25 10.02
CA PRO A 79 -10.95 -7.84 10.39
C PRO A 79 -10.54 -9.03 9.50
N LEU A 80 -11.49 -9.93 9.18
CA LEU A 80 -11.21 -11.07 8.29
C LEU A 80 -10.90 -10.61 6.86
N TYR A 81 -11.64 -9.62 6.32
CA TYR A 81 -11.34 -9.04 5.02
C TYR A 81 -9.90 -8.53 4.97
N TRP A 82 -9.48 -7.72 5.94
CA TRP A 82 -8.13 -7.17 5.96
C TRP A 82 -7.04 -8.22 6.15
N LEU A 83 -7.27 -9.24 6.98
CA LEU A 83 -6.37 -10.38 7.13
C LEU A 83 -6.15 -11.10 5.79
N PHE A 84 -7.22 -11.47 5.10
CA PHE A 84 -7.12 -12.12 3.79
C PHE A 84 -6.59 -11.18 2.70
N ALA A 85 -6.98 -9.90 2.68
CA ALA A 85 -6.52 -8.91 1.71
C ALA A 85 -5.01 -8.65 1.82
N VAL A 86 -4.47 -8.52 3.04
CA VAL A 86 -3.01 -8.36 3.25
C VAL A 86 -2.27 -9.63 2.82
N LEU A 87 -2.75 -10.82 3.21
CA LEU A 87 -2.13 -12.09 2.83
C LEU A 87 -2.15 -12.33 1.31
N LEU A 88 -3.31 -12.14 0.66
CA LEU A 88 -3.48 -12.31 -0.79
C LEU A 88 -2.74 -11.23 -1.59
N GLY A 89 -2.83 -9.96 -1.17
CA GLY A 89 -2.12 -8.84 -1.80
C GLY A 89 -0.61 -9.02 -1.75
N TYR A 90 -0.09 -9.50 -0.62
CA TYR A 90 1.32 -9.86 -0.46
C TYR A 90 1.72 -11.10 -1.28
N ALA A 91 0.92 -12.17 -1.25
CA ALA A 91 1.18 -13.39 -2.01
C ALA A 91 1.18 -13.14 -3.53
N ALA A 92 0.20 -12.39 -4.04
CA ALA A 92 0.12 -11.99 -5.44
C ALA A 92 1.27 -11.04 -5.84
N THR A 93 1.69 -10.13 -4.95
CA THR A 93 2.91 -9.32 -5.14
C THR A 93 4.16 -10.20 -5.28
N LEU A 94 4.34 -11.18 -4.39
CA LEU A 94 5.47 -12.10 -4.44
C LEU A 94 5.42 -12.99 -5.70
N ALA A 95 4.24 -13.48 -6.09
CA ALA A 95 4.03 -14.25 -7.31
C ALA A 95 4.34 -13.43 -8.57
N TYR A 96 3.82 -12.20 -8.67
CA TYR A 96 4.11 -11.27 -9.77
C TYR A 96 5.63 -11.08 -9.95
N TYR A 97 6.35 -10.81 -8.86
CA TYR A 97 7.79 -10.62 -8.90
C TYR A 97 8.56 -11.90 -9.23
N ARG A 98 8.15 -13.07 -8.73
CA ARG A 98 8.77 -14.37 -9.09
C ARG A 98 8.59 -14.69 -10.58
N LEU A 99 7.36 -14.54 -11.09
CA LEU A 99 7.02 -14.77 -12.49
C LEU A 99 7.67 -13.77 -13.45
N HIS A 100 7.95 -12.54 -13.01
CA HIS A 100 8.69 -11.56 -13.81
C HIS A 100 10.23 -11.69 -13.67
N ALA A 101 10.76 -12.30 -12.60
CA ALA A 101 12.20 -12.40 -12.38
C ALA A 101 12.89 -13.43 -13.30
N SER A 102 12.18 -14.49 -13.70
CA SER A 102 12.65 -15.50 -14.66
C SER A 102 13.14 -14.89 -15.97
N HIS A 103 12.43 -13.88 -16.47
CA HIS A 103 12.73 -13.18 -17.73
C HIS A 103 13.94 -12.21 -17.66
N VAL A 104 14.59 -12.04 -16.49
CA VAL A 104 15.66 -11.04 -16.31
C VAL A 104 16.95 -11.64 -15.73
N GLY A 105 17.06 -12.98 -15.66
CA GLY A 105 18.32 -13.72 -15.41
C GLY A 105 19.01 -13.52 -14.05
N VAL A 106 18.50 -12.64 -13.19
CA VAL A 106 19.10 -12.31 -11.88
C VAL A 106 18.08 -12.55 -10.77
N ALA A 107 18.31 -13.62 -10.01
CA ALA A 107 17.47 -13.99 -8.86
C ALA A 107 17.35 -12.81 -7.87
N GLY A 108 16.17 -12.20 -7.83
CA GLY A 108 15.88 -11.10 -6.91
C GLY A 108 15.89 -11.60 -5.47
N ARG A 109 16.78 -11.05 -4.64
CA ARG A 109 16.86 -11.33 -3.19
C ARG A 109 15.49 -11.07 -2.57
N VAL A 110 14.78 -12.13 -2.15
CA VAL A 110 13.34 -12.10 -1.78
C VAL A 110 13.09 -11.48 -0.39
N TRP A 111 14.09 -11.54 0.49
CA TRP A 111 14.05 -11.04 1.87
C TRP A 111 13.43 -9.64 2.11
N PRO A 112 13.63 -8.62 1.27
CA PRO A 112 12.97 -7.31 1.43
C PRO A 112 11.45 -7.41 1.43
N TYR A 113 10.88 -8.23 0.55
CA TYR A 113 9.44 -8.45 0.50
C TYR A 113 8.96 -9.20 1.74
N LEU A 114 9.67 -10.26 2.16
CA LEU A 114 9.30 -11.01 3.36
C LEU A 114 9.30 -10.13 4.62
N ALA A 115 10.32 -9.29 4.81
CA ALA A 115 10.36 -8.33 5.90
C ALA A 115 9.18 -7.33 5.83
N THR A 116 8.85 -6.83 4.63
CA THR A 116 7.72 -5.92 4.43
C THR A 116 6.38 -6.58 4.75
N GLY A 117 6.15 -7.80 4.26
CA GLY A 117 4.92 -8.56 4.50
C GLY A 117 4.73 -8.99 5.95
N SER A 118 5.81 -9.44 6.61
CA SER A 118 5.77 -9.77 8.05
C SER A 118 5.54 -8.54 8.93
N ALA A 119 6.13 -7.38 8.59
CA ALA A 119 5.86 -6.13 9.29
C ALA A 119 4.39 -5.68 9.12
N LEU A 120 3.87 -5.74 7.89
CA LEU A 120 2.45 -5.46 7.59
C LEU A 120 1.51 -6.36 8.39
N LEU A 121 1.75 -7.67 8.37
CA LEU A 121 0.94 -8.65 9.11
C LEU A 121 1.00 -8.42 10.63
N ALA A 122 2.18 -8.16 11.18
CA ALA A 122 2.36 -7.88 12.60
C ALA A 122 1.64 -6.59 13.03
N VAL A 123 1.75 -5.50 12.26
CA VAL A 123 1.04 -4.24 12.56
C VAL A 123 -0.48 -4.42 12.45
N THR A 124 -0.98 -5.10 11.41
CA THR A 124 -2.42 -5.38 11.27
C THR A 124 -2.96 -6.20 12.44
N LEU A 125 -2.23 -7.24 12.89
CA LEU A 125 -2.65 -8.06 14.03
C LEU A 125 -2.60 -7.30 15.36
N LEU A 126 -1.57 -6.46 15.57
CA LEU A 126 -1.43 -5.64 16.79
C LEU A 126 -2.42 -4.46 16.85
N ALA A 127 -2.91 -3.99 15.69
CA ALA A 127 -3.90 -2.93 15.57
C ALA A 127 -5.35 -3.45 15.42
N THR A 128 -5.59 -4.73 15.70
CA THR A 128 -6.92 -5.35 15.77
C THR A 128 -7.28 -5.59 17.24
N PRO A 129 -8.13 -4.78 17.90
CA PRO A 129 -8.26 -4.78 19.36
C PRO A 129 -8.61 -6.14 19.97
N ALA A 130 -9.48 -6.92 19.32
CA ALA A 130 -9.85 -8.26 19.75
C ALA A 130 -8.66 -9.24 19.79
N VAL A 131 -7.66 -9.05 18.92
CA VAL A 131 -6.40 -9.80 18.92
C VAL A 131 -5.44 -9.25 19.98
N SER A 132 -5.35 -7.91 20.11
CA SER A 132 -4.51 -7.22 21.09
C SER A 132 -4.89 -7.59 22.53
N LEU A 133 -6.19 -7.57 22.90
CA LEU A 133 -6.66 -8.00 24.22
C LEU A 133 -6.31 -9.47 24.52
N ARG A 134 -6.41 -10.36 23.53
CA ARG A 134 -6.15 -11.80 23.67
C ARG A 134 -4.65 -12.10 23.80
N LEU A 135 -3.80 -11.41 23.04
CA LEU A 135 -2.34 -11.61 23.07
C LEU A 135 -1.65 -10.91 24.24
N LEU A 136 -2.11 -9.71 24.63
CA LEU A 136 -1.48 -8.89 25.66
C LEU A 136 -2.11 -9.09 27.07
N GLN A 137 -2.88 -10.16 27.26
CA GLN A 137 -3.44 -10.58 28.55
C GLN A 137 -4.20 -9.46 29.28
N GLY A 138 -5.04 -8.71 28.56
CA GLY A 138 -5.82 -7.60 29.11
C GLY A 138 -5.03 -6.30 29.36
N ARG A 139 -3.73 -6.23 29.06
CA ARG A 139 -3.03 -4.94 28.92
C ARG A 139 -3.45 -4.26 27.63
N VAL A 140 -4.48 -3.44 27.71
CA VAL A 140 -4.89 -2.55 26.62
C VAL A 140 -3.77 -1.56 26.36
N VAL A 141 -3.04 -1.75 25.26
CA VAL A 141 -2.31 -0.66 24.63
C VAL A 141 -3.37 0.16 23.91
N THR A 142 -3.83 1.23 24.54
CA THR A 142 -4.92 2.10 24.07
C THR A 142 -4.51 2.84 22.80
N THR A 143 -4.67 2.17 21.66
CA THR A 143 -4.61 2.78 20.32
C THR A 143 -5.95 3.38 19.93
N ASP A 144 -6.80 3.77 20.88
CA ASP A 144 -8.17 4.25 20.66
C ASP A 144 -8.17 5.48 19.73
N ASP A 145 -7.30 6.45 20.01
CA ASP A 145 -7.03 7.63 19.16
C ASP A 145 -6.59 7.26 17.74
N LEU A 146 -6.03 6.06 17.52
CA LEU A 146 -5.63 5.54 16.20
C LEU A 146 -6.65 4.57 15.61
N ALA A 147 -7.69 4.17 16.35
CA ALA A 147 -8.69 3.19 15.94
C ALA A 147 -10.07 3.80 15.65
N ILE A 148 -10.24 5.12 15.87
CA ILE A 148 -11.50 5.89 15.77
C ILE A 148 -12.41 5.52 14.59
N ARG A 149 -11.85 5.21 13.40
CA ARG A 149 -12.63 4.84 12.19
C ARG A 149 -12.29 3.44 11.63
N GLY A 150 -11.57 2.61 12.39
CA GLY A 150 -11.22 1.24 12.00
C GLY A 150 -10.38 1.11 10.73
N MET A 151 -9.71 2.18 10.30
CA MET A 151 -8.86 2.20 9.10
C MET A 151 -7.38 2.05 9.45
N THR A 152 -7.06 1.46 10.61
CA THR A 152 -5.70 1.08 11.02
C THR A 152 -4.92 0.27 9.96
N PRO A 153 -5.55 -0.57 9.09
CA PRO A 153 -4.82 -1.24 8.01
C PRO A 153 -4.23 -0.26 6.96
N LEU A 154 -4.77 0.95 6.81
CA LEU A 154 -4.17 1.99 5.96
C LEU A 154 -2.83 2.46 6.53
N LEU A 155 -2.72 2.58 7.86
CA LEU A 155 -1.47 2.90 8.55
C LEU A 155 -0.46 1.75 8.43
N ALA A 156 -0.93 0.49 8.47
CA ALA A 156 -0.10 -0.68 8.21
C ALA A 156 0.43 -0.70 6.76
N LEU A 157 -0.40 -0.35 5.77
CA LEU A 157 0.03 -0.19 4.37
C LEU A 157 1.06 0.94 4.22
N ALA A 158 0.87 2.07 4.91
CA ALA A 158 1.83 3.18 4.89
C ALA A 158 3.19 2.76 5.49
N ALA A 159 3.20 2.06 6.63
CA ALA A 159 4.41 1.48 7.21
C ALA A 159 5.09 0.49 6.24
N GLY A 160 4.32 -0.36 5.56
CA GLY A 160 4.82 -1.24 4.50
C GLY A 160 5.51 -0.50 3.35
N LEU A 161 4.94 0.62 2.89
CA LEU A 161 5.56 1.47 1.87
C LEU A 161 6.86 2.12 2.34
N PHE A 162 6.95 2.56 3.61
CA PHE A 162 8.20 3.05 4.18
C PHE A 162 9.28 1.98 4.25
N VAL A 163 8.94 0.77 4.70
CA VAL A 163 9.87 -0.38 4.75
C VAL A 163 10.38 -0.69 3.34
N LEU A 164 9.50 -0.78 2.34
CA LEU A 164 9.87 -1.00 0.94
C LEU A 164 10.78 0.10 0.40
N ALA A 165 10.41 1.38 0.57
CA ALA A 165 11.21 2.53 0.15
C ALA A 165 12.61 2.55 0.80
N ARG A 166 12.71 2.16 2.08
CA ARG A 166 13.96 2.13 2.86
C ARG A 166 14.88 0.97 2.48
N LEU A 167 14.31 -0.16 2.07
CA LEU A 167 15.02 -1.35 1.56
C LEU A 167 15.56 -1.10 0.15
N GLU A 168 14.75 -0.48 -0.71
CA GLU A 168 15.11 -0.18 -2.11
C GLU A 168 15.90 1.12 -2.29
N ARG A 169 16.01 1.93 -1.20
CA ARG A 169 16.66 3.25 -1.16
C ARG A 169 16.07 4.23 -2.19
N SER A 170 14.76 4.17 -2.38
CA SER A 170 14.03 4.89 -3.42
C SER A 170 13.41 6.19 -2.87
N LEU A 171 14.08 7.33 -3.08
CA LEU A 171 13.56 8.65 -2.69
C LEU A 171 12.14 8.96 -3.22
N PRO A 172 11.75 8.71 -4.48
CA PRO A 172 10.39 9.00 -4.93
C PRO A 172 9.35 8.05 -4.29
N LEU A 173 9.72 6.82 -3.94
CA LEU A 173 8.83 5.93 -3.19
C LEU A 173 8.72 6.34 -1.71
N ALA A 174 9.79 6.88 -1.12
CA ALA A 174 9.76 7.45 0.23
C ALA A 174 8.87 8.71 0.30
N GLY A 175 8.99 9.61 -0.68
CA GLY A 175 8.08 10.76 -0.80
C GLY A 175 6.62 10.35 -0.98
N PHE A 176 6.36 9.31 -1.78
CA PHE A 176 5.02 8.73 -1.90
C PHE A 176 4.54 8.07 -0.60
N ALA A 177 5.41 7.39 0.16
CA ALA A 177 5.07 6.79 1.45
C ALA A 177 4.71 7.85 2.50
N VAL A 178 5.40 9.01 2.52
CA VAL A 178 5.04 10.17 3.34
C VAL A 178 3.66 10.71 2.95
N LEU A 179 3.42 10.93 1.65
CA LEU A 179 2.12 11.40 1.15
C LEU A 179 0.99 10.43 1.52
N PHE A 180 1.19 9.13 1.31
CA PHE A 180 0.19 8.13 1.64
C PHE A 180 -0.03 7.98 3.15
N LEU A 181 1.00 8.15 3.99
CA LEU A 181 0.81 8.19 5.45
C LEU A 181 -0.06 9.38 5.88
N VAL A 182 0.15 10.57 5.31
CA VAL A 182 -0.71 11.73 5.59
C VAL A 182 -2.14 11.45 5.14
N VAL A 183 -2.34 10.86 3.96
CA VAL A 183 -3.68 10.45 3.48
C VAL A 183 -4.31 9.37 4.37
N ALA A 184 -3.55 8.39 4.83
CA ALA A 184 -4.04 7.31 5.70
C ALA A 184 -4.42 7.84 7.09
N LEU A 185 -3.65 8.78 7.65
CA LEU A 185 -3.99 9.49 8.88
C LEU A 185 -5.27 10.32 8.71
N VAL A 186 -5.40 11.08 7.62
CA VAL A 186 -6.63 11.84 7.32
C VAL A 186 -7.85 10.92 7.16
N ALA A 187 -7.73 9.82 6.41
CA ALA A 187 -8.82 8.87 6.20
C ALA A 187 -9.26 8.16 7.50
N ASN A 188 -8.34 7.95 8.45
CA ASN A 188 -8.57 7.24 9.71
C ASN A 188 -8.97 8.15 10.89
N LEU A 189 -8.54 9.41 10.90
CA LEU A 189 -8.70 10.33 12.03
C LEU A 189 -9.64 11.51 11.76
N TYR A 190 -9.99 11.78 10.50
CA TYR A 190 -10.77 12.95 10.10
C TYR A 190 -12.04 12.59 9.35
N ASP A 191 -13.07 13.42 9.51
CA ASP A 191 -14.35 13.30 8.81
C ASP A 191 -14.22 13.79 7.36
N VAL A 192 -13.57 13.03 6.48
CA VAL A 192 -13.55 13.33 5.04
C VAL A 192 -14.98 13.32 4.49
N GLU A 193 -15.85 12.47 5.05
CA GLU A 193 -17.31 12.48 4.81
C GLU A 193 -17.99 13.83 5.08
N ASN A 194 -17.55 14.63 6.06
CA ASN A 194 -18.13 15.96 6.34
C ASN A 194 -17.85 17.00 5.23
N GLN A 195 -16.98 16.67 4.28
CA GLN A 195 -16.77 17.47 3.07
C GLN A 195 -17.69 17.03 1.90
N SER A 196 -18.25 15.82 1.94
CA SER A 196 -19.09 15.31 0.85
C SER A 196 -20.37 16.13 0.59
N PRO A 197 -21.12 16.65 1.60
CA PRO A 197 -22.28 17.51 1.34
C PRO A 197 -21.91 18.83 0.65
N ARG A 198 -20.68 19.34 0.86
CA ARG A 198 -20.21 20.59 0.25
C ARG A 198 -20.00 20.48 -1.26
N ILE A 199 -19.83 19.26 -1.77
CA ILE A 199 -19.74 18.96 -3.21
C ILE A 199 -21.05 18.34 -3.75
N GLY A 200 -22.15 18.45 -2.99
CA GLY A 200 -23.48 17.94 -3.39
C GLY A 200 -23.64 16.42 -3.30
N TRP A 201 -22.71 15.70 -2.65
CA TRP A 201 -22.78 14.26 -2.50
C TRP A 201 -23.09 13.87 -1.06
N THR A 202 -24.26 13.30 -0.81
CA THR A 202 -24.66 12.77 0.51
C THR A 202 -24.81 11.25 0.43
N PRO A 203 -23.75 10.45 0.71
CA PRO A 203 -23.88 9.00 0.81
C PRO A 203 -24.86 8.63 1.94
N SER A 204 -25.60 7.53 1.78
CA SER A 204 -26.45 7.00 2.85
C SER A 204 -25.61 6.45 4.00
N ALA A 205 -26.22 6.21 5.17
CA ALA A 205 -25.51 5.82 6.40
C ALA A 205 -24.51 4.68 6.19
N GLN A 206 -24.90 3.60 5.50
CA GLN A 206 -24.02 2.46 5.22
C GLN A 206 -22.81 2.78 4.33
N TRP A 207 -22.77 3.93 3.65
CA TRP A 207 -21.69 4.34 2.75
C TRP A 207 -20.95 5.59 3.26
N GLN A 208 -21.16 6.01 4.51
CA GLN A 208 -20.50 7.20 5.08
C GLN A 208 -18.97 7.12 5.03
N LEU A 209 -18.38 5.95 5.26
CA LEU A 209 -16.92 5.73 5.22
C LEU A 209 -16.33 5.61 3.79
N LEU A 210 -17.18 5.63 2.74
CA LEU A 210 -16.76 5.48 1.36
C LEU A 210 -15.80 6.57 0.86
N PRO A 211 -15.95 7.88 1.18
CA PRO A 211 -15.02 8.93 0.77
C PRO A 211 -13.59 8.69 1.30
N ASN A 212 -13.47 8.18 2.53
CA ASN A 212 -12.19 7.93 3.19
C ASN A 212 -11.43 6.76 2.50
N LEU A 213 -12.16 5.68 2.18
CA LEU A 213 -11.62 4.55 1.40
C LEU A 213 -11.25 4.97 -0.03
N TRP A 214 -12.06 5.80 -0.69
CA TRP A 214 -11.76 6.32 -2.03
C TRP A 214 -10.55 7.26 -2.03
N LEU A 215 -10.37 8.10 -1.01
CA LEU A 215 -9.21 8.98 -0.87
C LEU A 215 -7.91 8.16 -0.73
N ALA A 216 -7.91 7.17 0.16
CA ALA A 216 -6.74 6.32 0.39
C ALA A 216 -6.46 5.38 -0.79
N GLY A 217 -7.46 4.61 -1.23
CA GLY A 217 -7.32 3.68 -2.35
C GLY A 217 -7.00 4.38 -3.66
N GLY A 218 -7.67 5.50 -3.94
CA GLY A 218 -7.40 6.36 -5.10
C GLY A 218 -5.97 6.91 -5.09
N THR A 219 -5.42 7.28 -3.93
CA THR A 219 -4.02 7.72 -3.81
C THR A 219 -3.04 6.59 -4.20
N LEU A 220 -3.30 5.35 -3.76
CA LEU A 220 -2.50 4.18 -4.17
C LEU A 220 -2.63 3.88 -5.67
N LEU A 221 -3.84 3.93 -6.23
CA LEU A 221 -4.07 3.75 -7.67
C LEU A 221 -3.34 4.80 -8.51
N LEU A 222 -3.47 6.08 -8.17
CA LEU A 222 -2.81 7.20 -8.87
C LEU A 222 -1.28 7.12 -8.76
N GLY A 223 -0.75 6.76 -7.59
CA GLY A 223 0.68 6.48 -7.41
C GLY A 223 1.15 5.33 -8.31
N GLY A 224 0.42 4.21 -8.30
CA GLY A 224 0.72 3.04 -9.12
C GLY A 224 0.70 3.34 -10.62
N LEU A 225 -0.33 4.06 -11.10
CA LEU A 225 -0.44 4.54 -12.47
C LEU A 225 0.70 5.49 -12.85
N GLY A 226 1.07 6.43 -11.96
CA GLY A 226 2.19 7.35 -12.17
C GLY A 226 3.53 6.63 -12.34
N PHE A 227 3.87 5.70 -11.43
CA PHE A 227 5.09 4.89 -11.54
C PHE A 227 5.05 3.97 -12.77
N GLY A 228 3.88 3.44 -13.14
CA GLY A 228 3.67 2.66 -14.36
C GLY A 228 3.89 3.46 -15.65
N LEU A 229 3.35 4.68 -15.73
CA LEU A 229 3.50 5.55 -16.89
C LEU A 229 4.96 5.99 -17.07
N VAL A 230 5.65 6.35 -15.97
CA VAL A 230 7.09 6.67 -16.00
C VAL A 230 7.93 5.47 -16.48
N ARG A 231 7.53 4.23 -16.14
CA ARG A 231 8.16 3.00 -16.69
C ARG A 231 7.99 2.91 -18.21
N LEU A 232 6.77 3.10 -18.71
CA LEU A 232 6.44 2.99 -20.14
C LEU A 232 7.15 4.07 -20.98
N LEU A 233 7.15 5.32 -20.51
CA LEU A 233 7.84 6.44 -21.19
C LEU A 233 9.36 6.22 -21.28
N ARG A 234 9.99 5.78 -20.17
CA ARG A 234 11.42 5.42 -20.15
C ARG A 234 11.76 4.19 -21.01
N GLY A 235 10.80 3.29 -21.22
CA GLY A 235 10.92 2.19 -22.17
C GLY A 235 10.95 2.68 -23.63
N ARG A 236 9.97 3.51 -24.02
CA ARG A 236 9.84 4.04 -25.39
C ARG A 236 11.06 4.87 -25.82
N ALA A 237 11.55 5.76 -24.95
CA ALA A 237 12.72 6.59 -25.25
C ALA A 237 13.99 5.77 -25.55
N ARG A 238 14.19 4.63 -24.86
CA ARG A 238 15.33 3.72 -25.10
C ARG A 238 15.26 3.01 -26.46
N LEU A 239 14.05 2.72 -26.96
CA LEU A 239 13.87 2.11 -28.28
C LEU A 239 14.19 3.10 -29.41
N GLN A 240 13.90 4.38 -29.22
CA GLN A 240 14.22 5.43 -30.21
C GLN A 240 15.74 5.70 -30.30
N GLN A 241 16.46 5.65 -29.18
CA GLN A 241 17.94 5.76 -29.16
C GLN A 241 18.67 4.49 -29.64
N GLY A 242 17.95 3.39 -29.93
CA GLY A 242 18.51 2.11 -30.34
C GLY A 242 18.53 1.85 -31.85
N ARG A 243 18.05 2.80 -32.68
CA ARG A 243 18.12 2.71 -34.14
C ARG A 243 19.39 3.39 -34.66
N PRO A 244 20.31 2.67 -35.34
CA PRO A 244 21.22 3.33 -36.27
C PRO A 244 20.42 3.96 -37.43
N ALA A 245 20.99 5.00 -38.03
CA ALA A 245 20.56 5.57 -39.30
C ALA A 245 21.39 4.96 -40.43
#